data_AF-A0A432R4E5-F1
#
_entry.id   AF-A0A432R4E5-F1
#
_cell.length_a   1.000
_cell.length_b   1.000
_cell.length_c   1.000
_cell.angle_alpha   90.00
_cell.angle_beta   90.00
_cell.angle_gamma   90.00
#
_symmetry.space_group_name_H-M   'P 1'
#
loop_
_entity.id
_entity.type
_entity.pdbx_description
1 polymer ?
#
loop_
_entity_poly.entity_id
_entity_poly.type
_entity_poly.pdbx_seq_one_letter_code
_entity_poly.pdbx_strand_id
1 'polypeptide(L)'
;MDGNDYSVFSILPPYNNLVAQLIQKDYDPKHVTQGVTITYEALPSLDGKLNTTSVTKTNFWDYVLKLFGVSLEPDQGLANSYVQSTTPQPLHYDAQHHWWTAEGIPVSPRNDDGSYNMYPMVKVVAKDSNGNVLAETTTVLPVSDEMDCKKCHSSTSGYTAARPLSGWVDMNDSEKDYKFNILRLHDQKHPTAVLEHNASLSAKGWNYNPDGLEATAQAGTPVLCASCHKSNALPGTGVDNIKPLTAAIHGKHAGVIDPVTNMTLNNSTNRNACYTCHPGATTQCLRGAMGKAKNADGTNKMQCQSCHGVMSAVGSSTREGWLDEPNCQSCHQNGQRYTEAVTSMSLGTLREALDTRFATKPDTPMAGKSLYRYSTGHGELQCSACHGSTHAIYPSAKPEDNIQSIQAQGHAGTIGECTACHTTVPMTTSGGPHGMHTVGQAWVSAHGGVVEHGGSSSCTACHGSDYRGAPLSETMTARTFNTEWGTKTFPAGHKVSCYDCHNGPNID
;
A
#
# COMPACT_ATOMS: atom_id res chain seq x y z
N MET A 1 2.72 8.34 -9.97
CA MET A 1 2.35 9.16 -11.15
C MET A 1 3.32 8.86 -12.27
N ASP A 2 2.93 9.03 -13.53
CA ASP A 2 3.72 8.60 -14.70
C ASP A 2 4.77 9.63 -15.16
N GLY A 3 5.63 10.05 -14.24
CA GLY A 3 6.47 11.22 -14.50
C GLY A 3 5.66 12.52 -14.38
N ASN A 4 6.25 13.61 -14.85
CA ASN A 4 5.64 14.94 -14.90
C ASN A 4 5.02 15.29 -16.26
N ASP A 5 5.21 14.46 -17.31
CA ASP A 5 4.71 14.70 -18.67
C ASP A 5 3.64 13.68 -19.11
N TYR A 6 2.44 14.15 -19.42
CA TYR A 6 1.28 13.39 -19.89
C TYR A 6 0.98 13.58 -21.38
N SER A 7 1.86 14.26 -22.13
CA SER A 7 1.66 14.62 -23.55
C SER A 7 1.87 13.47 -24.54
N VAL A 8 2.54 12.39 -24.13
CA VAL A 8 2.86 11.23 -25.00
C VAL A 8 1.97 10.04 -24.64
N PHE A 9 2.09 9.52 -23.42
CA PHE A 9 1.18 8.50 -22.90
C PHE A 9 1.05 8.56 -21.38
N SER A 10 0.00 7.91 -20.86
CA SER A 10 -0.20 7.63 -19.44
C SER A 10 -0.64 6.17 -19.20
N ILE A 11 -0.08 5.57 -18.15
CA ILE A 11 -0.46 4.32 -17.49
C ILE A 11 -1.44 4.61 -16.33
N LEU A 12 -1.15 5.59 -15.48
CA LEU A 12 -1.95 6.03 -14.34
C LEU A 12 -1.92 7.57 -14.15
N PRO A 13 -3.04 8.18 -13.73
CA PRO A 13 -3.06 9.59 -13.34
C PRO A 13 -2.24 9.84 -12.05
N PRO A 14 -1.95 11.11 -11.69
CA PRO A 14 -1.62 11.46 -10.32
C PRO A 14 -2.77 11.05 -9.40
N TYR A 15 -2.51 10.15 -8.45
CA TYR A 15 -3.57 9.52 -7.66
C TYR A 15 -3.06 9.04 -6.31
N ASN A 16 -3.76 9.41 -5.24
CA ASN A 16 -3.57 8.91 -3.89
C ASN A 16 -4.91 8.83 -3.17
N ASN A 17 -5.02 7.94 -2.19
CA ASN A 17 -6.24 7.76 -1.41
C ASN A 17 -5.94 8.00 0.07
N LEU A 18 -6.79 8.81 0.69
CA LEU A 18 -6.80 9.03 2.13
C LEU A 18 -8.08 8.43 2.70
N VAL A 19 -7.94 7.68 3.80
CA VAL A 19 -9.07 7.13 4.57
C VAL A 19 -8.88 7.45 6.04
N ALA A 20 -9.99 7.69 6.74
CA ALA A 20 -9.99 7.99 8.17
C ALA A 20 -11.21 7.38 8.86
N GLN A 21 -11.02 6.94 10.10
CA GLN A 21 -12.10 6.55 11.01
C GLN A 21 -11.95 7.37 12.29
N LEU A 22 -13.03 7.99 12.75
CA LEU A 22 -13.05 8.76 13.99
C LEU A 22 -13.66 7.90 15.09
N ILE A 23 -12.90 7.67 16.15
CA ILE A 23 -13.32 6.85 17.28
C ILE A 23 -13.46 7.71 18.53
N GLN A 24 -14.63 7.66 19.15
CA GLN A 24 -14.83 8.22 20.48
C GLN A 24 -14.23 7.27 21.51
N LYS A 25 -13.26 7.76 22.29
CA LYS A 25 -12.66 7.00 23.38
C LYS A 25 -13.67 6.81 24.51
N ASP A 26 -13.82 5.58 24.97
CA ASP A 26 -14.67 5.22 26.11
C ASP A 26 -14.26 3.83 26.66
N TYR A 27 -14.99 3.28 27.63
CA TYR A 27 -14.87 1.87 28.02
C TYR A 27 -15.14 0.94 26.83
N ASP A 28 -16.18 1.26 26.04
CA ASP A 28 -16.57 0.58 24.80
C ASP A 28 -16.57 1.60 23.63
N PRO A 29 -15.41 1.82 22.97
CA PRO A 29 -15.24 2.84 21.95
C PRO A 29 -16.21 2.69 20.77
N LYS A 30 -16.68 3.82 20.24
CA LYS A 30 -17.64 3.86 19.12
C LYS A 30 -17.13 4.69 17.96
N HIS A 31 -17.52 4.30 16.75
CA HIS A 31 -17.31 5.09 15.54
C HIS A 31 -18.19 6.32 15.57
N VAL A 32 -17.61 7.47 15.22
CA VAL A 32 -18.33 8.73 15.02
C VAL A 32 -18.49 8.95 13.52
N THR A 33 -19.72 8.76 13.05
CA THR A 33 -20.05 8.74 11.61
C THR A 33 -20.92 9.91 11.16
N GLN A 34 -21.43 10.71 12.10
CA GLN A 34 -22.35 11.81 11.86
C GLN A 34 -22.11 12.98 12.82
N GLY A 35 -22.64 14.16 12.49
CA GLY A 35 -22.50 15.35 13.32
C GLY A 35 -21.08 15.93 13.34
N VAL A 36 -20.21 15.46 12.44
CA VAL A 36 -18.82 15.87 12.32
C VAL A 36 -18.46 16.18 10.88
N THR A 37 -17.46 17.03 10.69
CA THR A 37 -16.76 17.21 9.40
C THR A 37 -15.32 16.77 9.58
N ILE A 38 -14.81 15.96 8.65
CA ILE A 38 -13.40 15.58 8.62
C ILE A 38 -12.76 16.21 7.39
N THR A 39 -11.62 16.86 7.58
CA THR A 39 -10.86 17.53 6.53
C THR A 39 -9.40 17.11 6.54
N TYR A 40 -8.71 17.28 5.41
CA TYR A 40 -7.25 17.20 5.31
C TYR A 40 -6.67 18.52 4.79
N GLU A 41 -5.48 18.87 5.27
CA GLU A 41 -4.71 20.02 4.79
C GLU A 41 -3.22 19.68 4.75
N ALA A 42 -2.47 20.42 3.92
CA ALA A 42 -1.04 20.25 3.78
C ALA A 42 -0.35 20.53 5.12
N LEU A 43 0.58 19.65 5.50
CA LEU A 43 1.44 19.82 6.66
C LEU A 43 2.89 19.86 6.17
N PRO A 44 3.76 20.72 6.72
CA PRO A 44 5.18 20.65 6.42
C PRO A 44 5.70 19.24 6.70
N SER A 45 6.37 18.63 5.73
CA SER A 45 7.07 17.36 5.92
C SER A 45 8.24 17.54 6.90
N LEU A 46 8.93 16.46 7.25
CA LEU A 46 10.08 16.51 8.18
C LEU A 46 11.27 17.32 7.64
N ASP A 47 11.29 17.65 6.35
CA ASP A 47 12.22 18.58 5.73
C ASP A 47 11.82 20.06 5.92
N GLY A 48 10.70 20.32 6.59
CA GLY A 48 10.16 21.65 6.88
C GLY A 48 9.41 22.29 5.69
N LYS A 49 9.13 21.54 4.62
CA LYS A 49 8.59 22.10 3.37
C LYS A 49 7.16 21.67 3.10
N LEU A 50 6.43 22.54 2.42
CA LEU A 50 5.05 22.34 2.03
C LEU A 50 4.94 21.80 0.59
N ASN A 51 3.85 21.07 0.36
CA ASN A 51 3.41 20.62 -0.95
C ASN A 51 1.91 20.89 -1.05
N THR A 52 1.55 22.03 -1.63
CA THR A 52 0.18 22.58 -1.59
C THR A 52 -0.54 22.59 -2.94
N THR A 53 0.18 22.33 -4.02
CA THR A 53 -0.33 22.34 -5.40
C THR A 53 0.41 21.32 -6.24
N SER A 54 -0.22 20.78 -7.27
CA SER A 54 0.38 19.89 -8.26
C SER A 54 0.31 20.44 -9.69
N VAL A 55 -0.62 21.36 -9.98
CA VAL A 55 -0.85 21.89 -11.35
C VAL A 55 0.35 22.60 -11.95
N THR A 56 1.24 23.15 -11.13
CA THR A 56 2.50 23.78 -11.59
C THR A 56 3.66 22.79 -11.74
N LYS A 57 3.47 21.53 -11.35
CA LYS A 57 4.52 20.50 -11.24
C LYS A 57 4.40 19.40 -12.29
N THR A 58 3.30 19.38 -13.05
CA THR A 58 3.03 18.44 -14.14
C THR A 58 2.02 19.05 -15.12
N ASN A 59 2.03 18.60 -16.37
CA ASN A 59 1.05 19.01 -17.39
C ASN A 59 -0.21 18.12 -17.43
N PHE A 60 -0.50 17.32 -16.39
CA PHE A 60 -1.66 16.41 -16.35
C PHE A 60 -2.99 17.09 -16.74
N TRP A 61 -3.27 18.27 -16.17
CA TRP A 61 -4.50 19.01 -16.43
C TRP A 61 -4.63 19.52 -17.88
N ASP A 62 -3.52 19.68 -18.61
CA ASP A 62 -3.55 20.05 -20.03
C ASP A 62 -4.04 18.89 -20.91
N TYR A 63 -3.88 17.65 -20.44
CA TYR A 63 -4.12 16.43 -21.21
C TYR A 63 -5.25 15.56 -20.66
N VAL A 64 -5.79 15.86 -19.49
CA VAL A 64 -6.84 15.06 -18.83
C VAL A 64 -8.08 14.87 -19.70
N LEU A 65 -8.49 15.89 -20.46
CA LEU A 65 -9.62 15.77 -21.39
C LEU A 65 -9.37 14.72 -22.49
N LYS A 66 -8.16 14.68 -23.04
CA LYS A 66 -7.80 13.72 -24.10
C LYS A 66 -7.59 12.31 -23.55
N LEU A 67 -7.05 12.21 -22.34
CA LEU A 67 -6.76 10.92 -21.70
C LEU A 67 -8.00 10.27 -21.10
N PHE A 68 -8.81 11.04 -20.37
CA PHE A 68 -9.90 10.56 -19.52
C PHE A 68 -11.28 11.09 -19.89
N GLY A 69 -11.40 11.96 -20.91
CA GLY A 69 -12.68 12.46 -21.38
C GLY A 69 -13.38 13.44 -20.43
N VAL A 70 -12.66 13.96 -19.43
CA VAL A 70 -13.19 14.86 -18.41
C VAL A 70 -12.40 16.17 -18.36
N SER A 71 -13.08 17.25 -18.00
CA SER A 71 -12.45 18.52 -17.62
C SER A 71 -12.40 18.58 -16.10
N LEU A 72 -11.23 18.94 -15.55
CA LEU A 72 -11.00 19.10 -14.13
C LEU A 72 -10.54 20.52 -13.84
N GLU A 73 -10.94 21.04 -12.68
CA GLU A 73 -10.34 22.26 -12.16
C GLU A 73 -8.86 22.04 -11.81
N PRO A 74 -8.04 23.10 -11.77
CA PRO A 74 -6.67 23.01 -11.26
C PRO A 74 -6.63 22.31 -9.90
N ASP A 75 -5.67 21.40 -9.75
CA ASP A 75 -5.46 20.61 -8.53
C ASP A 75 -6.60 19.65 -8.13
N GLN A 76 -7.64 19.51 -8.95
CA GLN A 76 -8.68 18.49 -8.79
C GLN A 76 -8.24 17.15 -9.42
N GLY A 77 -8.49 16.04 -8.74
CA GLY A 77 -8.27 14.69 -9.24
C GLY A 77 -9.51 14.05 -9.85
N LEU A 78 -9.35 12.89 -10.50
CA LEU A 78 -10.43 12.21 -11.24
C LEU A 78 -11.61 11.76 -10.37
N ALA A 79 -11.40 11.58 -9.07
CA ALA A 79 -12.45 11.24 -8.11
C ALA A 79 -12.92 12.46 -7.28
N ASN A 80 -12.77 13.66 -7.84
CA ASN A 80 -13.20 14.96 -7.29
C ASN A 80 -12.50 15.44 -6.00
N SER A 81 -11.55 14.68 -5.46
CA SER A 81 -10.70 15.17 -4.37
C SER A 81 -9.67 16.16 -4.91
N TYR A 82 -9.36 17.19 -4.12
CA TYR A 82 -8.32 18.17 -4.45
C TYR A 82 -6.97 17.78 -3.84
N VAL A 83 -5.86 18.27 -4.39
CA VAL A 83 -4.56 18.17 -3.72
C VAL A 83 -4.62 18.75 -2.29
N GLN A 84 -3.80 18.24 -1.39
CA GLN A 84 -3.67 18.85 -0.06
C GLN A 84 -3.18 20.29 -0.22
N SER A 85 -3.91 21.26 0.33
CA SER A 85 -3.57 22.69 0.29
C SER A 85 -3.55 23.27 1.71
N THR A 86 -3.23 24.55 1.88
CA THR A 86 -3.39 25.26 3.17
C THR A 86 -4.85 25.54 3.53
N THR A 87 -5.76 25.41 2.57
CA THR A 87 -7.20 25.40 2.82
C THR A 87 -7.65 23.95 3.04
N PRO A 88 -8.32 23.64 4.16
CA PRO A 88 -8.80 22.29 4.42
C PRO A 88 -9.74 21.77 3.33
N GLN A 89 -9.46 20.58 2.83
CA GLN A 89 -10.28 19.84 1.87
C GLN A 89 -11.11 18.78 2.58
N PRO A 90 -12.38 18.56 2.20
CA PRO A 90 -13.25 17.61 2.90
C PRO A 90 -12.87 16.16 2.60
N LEU A 91 -13.09 15.28 3.58
CA LEU A 91 -13.30 13.86 3.34
C LEU A 91 -14.81 13.61 3.29
N HIS A 92 -15.22 12.62 2.51
CA HIS A 92 -16.61 12.20 2.37
C HIS A 92 -16.86 10.88 3.09
N TYR A 93 -17.97 10.78 3.80
CA TYR A 93 -18.34 9.54 4.47
C TYR A 93 -18.82 8.50 3.45
N ASP A 94 -18.19 7.33 3.47
CA ASP A 94 -18.58 6.15 2.71
C ASP A 94 -19.31 5.18 3.64
N ALA A 95 -20.63 5.09 3.44
CA ALA A 95 -21.47 4.23 4.26
C ALA A 95 -21.28 2.73 3.99
N GLN A 96 -20.73 2.34 2.83
CA GLN A 96 -20.46 0.93 2.51
C GLN A 96 -19.25 0.41 3.28
N HIS A 97 -18.22 1.24 3.42
CA HIS A 97 -16.96 0.87 4.08
C HIS A 97 -16.82 1.42 5.51
N HIS A 98 -17.78 2.22 5.98
CA HIS A 98 -17.80 2.84 7.31
C HIS A 98 -16.53 3.66 7.62
N TRP A 99 -16.13 4.50 6.67
CA TRP A 99 -14.99 5.43 6.82
C TRP A 99 -15.28 6.79 6.20
N TRP A 100 -14.38 7.73 6.42
CA TRP A 100 -14.28 8.98 5.67
C TRP A 100 -13.15 8.84 4.65
N THR A 101 -13.35 9.28 3.41
CA THR A 101 -12.35 9.14 2.35
C THR A 101 -12.23 10.36 1.46
N ALA A 102 -11.01 10.60 0.98
CA ALA A 102 -10.71 11.43 -0.17
C ALA A 102 -9.95 10.54 -1.18
N GLU A 103 -10.65 10.13 -2.22
CA GLU A 103 -10.13 9.26 -3.27
C GLU A 103 -9.56 10.09 -4.43
N GLY A 104 -8.44 9.64 -5.00
CA GLY A 104 -7.86 10.24 -6.20
C GLY A 104 -7.24 11.62 -6.00
N ILE A 105 -6.65 11.87 -4.82
CA ILE A 105 -5.89 13.09 -4.53
C ILE A 105 -4.69 13.18 -5.51
N PRO A 106 -4.59 14.25 -6.34
CA PRO A 106 -3.56 14.36 -7.37
C PRO A 106 -2.25 14.92 -6.81
N VAL A 107 -1.57 14.17 -5.95
CA VAL A 107 -0.31 14.60 -5.31
C VAL A 107 0.88 14.49 -6.28
N SER A 108 1.86 15.37 -6.14
CA SER A 108 3.15 15.36 -6.84
C SER A 108 4.32 15.11 -5.87
N PRO A 109 5.40 14.41 -6.26
CA PRO A 109 6.58 14.17 -5.41
C PRO A 109 7.51 15.39 -5.32
N ARG A 110 6.99 16.60 -5.53
CA ARG A 110 7.75 17.85 -5.43
C ARG A 110 7.05 18.79 -4.45
N ASN A 111 7.82 19.35 -3.53
CA ASN A 111 7.40 20.46 -2.69
C ASN A 111 7.19 21.73 -3.54
N ASP A 112 6.59 22.75 -2.95
CA ASP A 112 6.26 24.00 -3.65
C ASP A 112 7.49 24.80 -4.09
N ASP A 113 8.64 24.59 -3.43
CA ASP A 113 9.94 25.13 -3.82
C ASP A 113 10.64 24.34 -4.95
N GLY A 114 9.98 23.30 -5.47
CA GLY A 114 10.49 22.41 -6.51
C GLY A 114 11.40 21.28 -6.01
N SER A 115 11.76 21.28 -4.72
CA SER A 115 12.54 20.21 -4.10
C SER A 115 11.76 18.90 -4.07
N TYR A 116 12.48 17.79 -4.15
CA TYR A 116 11.88 16.47 -4.29
C TYR A 116 11.53 15.85 -2.93
N ASN A 117 10.31 15.35 -2.77
CA ASN A 117 9.78 14.74 -1.56
C ASN A 117 8.69 13.72 -1.89
N MET A 118 8.96 12.43 -1.65
CA MET A 118 8.01 11.34 -1.89
C MET A 118 7.06 11.05 -0.73
N TYR A 119 7.22 11.76 0.39
CA TYR A 119 6.43 11.57 1.60
C TYR A 119 5.81 12.90 2.05
N PRO A 120 5.08 13.62 1.17
CA PRO A 120 4.36 14.81 1.58
C PRO A 120 3.37 14.44 2.69
N MET A 121 3.32 15.29 3.71
CA MET A 121 2.51 15.07 4.88
C MET A 121 1.20 15.85 4.83
N VAL A 122 0.17 15.27 5.41
CA VAL A 122 -1.12 15.92 5.64
C VAL A 122 -1.51 15.84 7.09
N LYS A 123 -2.21 16.87 7.56
CA LYS A 123 -2.93 16.84 8.82
C LYS A 123 -4.39 16.54 8.52
N VAL A 124 -4.96 15.62 9.27
CA VAL A 124 -6.38 15.25 9.23
C VAL A 124 -7.03 15.78 10.50
N VAL A 125 -8.14 16.52 10.35
CA VAL A 125 -8.81 17.21 11.46
C VAL A 125 -10.29 16.85 11.44
N ALA A 126 -10.81 16.41 12.58
CA ALA A 126 -12.24 16.23 12.80
C ALA A 126 -12.80 17.38 13.63
N LYS A 127 -13.92 17.96 13.19
CA LYS A 127 -14.63 19.03 13.87
C LYS A 127 -16.09 18.67 14.13
N ASP A 128 -16.65 19.16 15.23
CA ASP A 128 -18.10 19.08 15.48
C ASP A 128 -18.88 20.10 14.63
N SER A 129 -20.20 20.09 14.74
CA SER A 129 -21.11 21.03 14.05
C SER A 129 -20.91 22.51 14.44
N ASN A 130 -20.28 22.80 15.57
CA ASN A 130 -19.94 24.16 16.01
C ASN A 130 -18.55 24.61 15.52
N GLY A 131 -17.81 23.72 14.84
CA GLY A 131 -16.45 23.98 14.37
C GLY A 131 -15.36 23.70 15.40
N ASN A 132 -15.69 23.14 16.57
CA ASN A 132 -14.70 22.76 17.57
C ASN A 132 -13.91 21.54 17.10
N VAL A 133 -12.59 21.56 17.25
CA VAL A 133 -11.74 20.40 16.92
C VAL A 133 -11.96 19.31 17.96
N LEU A 134 -12.32 18.11 17.49
CA LEU A 134 -12.52 16.92 18.31
C LEU A 134 -11.26 16.06 18.38
N ALA A 135 -10.58 15.92 17.24
CA ALA A 135 -9.36 15.13 17.10
C ALA A 135 -8.56 15.58 15.89
N GLU A 136 -7.25 15.35 15.93
CA GLU A 136 -6.36 15.52 14.80
C GLU A 136 -5.34 14.38 14.75
N THR A 137 -4.85 14.11 13.55
CA THR A 137 -3.72 13.20 13.32
C THR A 137 -2.96 13.63 12.07
N THR A 138 -1.81 13.03 11.82
CA THR A 138 -1.01 13.31 10.64
C THR A 138 -0.63 12.02 9.94
N THR A 139 -0.58 12.06 8.62
CA THR A 139 -0.18 10.91 7.82
C THR A 139 0.50 11.34 6.53
N VAL A 140 1.03 10.38 5.80
CA VAL A 140 1.77 10.58 4.54
C VAL A 140 0.83 10.31 3.36
N LEU A 141 0.92 11.14 2.32
CA LEU A 141 0.37 10.85 0.99
C LEU A 141 1.51 10.40 0.06
N PRO A 142 1.96 9.14 0.14
CA PRO A 142 3.19 8.72 -0.53
C PRO A 142 3.03 8.77 -2.04
N VAL A 143 3.96 9.41 -2.72
CA VAL A 143 3.89 9.64 -4.17
C VAL A 143 5.27 9.54 -4.80
N SER A 144 5.33 9.11 -6.04
CA SER A 144 6.58 9.04 -6.78
C SER A 144 6.37 9.10 -8.28
N ASP A 145 7.41 9.56 -8.97
CA ASP A 145 7.61 9.58 -10.41
C ASP A 145 8.82 8.71 -10.85
N GLU A 146 9.26 7.77 -9.99
CA GLU A 146 10.43 6.90 -10.19
C GLU A 146 10.30 5.80 -11.27
N MET A 147 9.21 5.73 -12.03
CA MET A 147 9.07 4.69 -13.05
C MET A 147 10.15 4.88 -14.12
N ASP A 148 11.15 3.99 -14.15
CA ASP A 148 12.42 4.25 -14.84
C ASP A 148 12.54 3.49 -16.16
N CYS A 149 11.51 3.60 -17.00
CA CYS A 149 11.47 2.97 -18.32
C CYS A 149 12.67 3.40 -19.20
N LYS A 150 13.18 4.61 -18.99
CA LYS A 150 14.34 5.16 -19.71
C LYS A 150 15.63 4.36 -19.52
N LYS A 151 15.77 3.52 -18.48
CA LYS A 151 16.91 2.61 -18.33
C LYS A 151 17.14 1.73 -19.56
N CYS A 152 16.05 1.34 -20.23
CA CYS A 152 16.10 0.50 -21.43
C CYS A 152 15.58 1.22 -22.68
N HIS A 153 14.57 2.08 -22.53
CA HIS A 153 13.85 2.66 -23.67
C HIS A 153 14.31 4.05 -24.09
N SER A 154 15.27 4.67 -23.40
CA SER A 154 15.83 5.94 -23.87
C SER A 154 16.81 5.71 -25.02
N SER A 155 16.88 6.69 -25.93
CA SER A 155 17.80 6.74 -27.05
C SER A 155 19.27 6.71 -26.61
N THR A 156 19.54 7.17 -25.39
CA THR A 156 20.87 7.23 -24.76
C THR A 156 21.17 6.06 -23.81
N SER A 157 20.24 5.11 -23.63
CA SER A 157 20.43 3.97 -22.71
C SER A 157 21.57 3.03 -23.11
N GLY A 158 21.93 2.99 -24.39
CA GLY A 158 22.84 1.98 -24.93
C GLY A 158 22.25 0.56 -24.99
N TYR A 159 20.98 0.37 -24.59
CA TYR A 159 20.35 -0.94 -24.48
C TYR A 159 19.70 -1.37 -25.79
N THR A 160 20.48 -2.02 -26.66
CA THR A 160 20.06 -2.35 -28.03
C THR A 160 18.90 -3.33 -28.12
N ALA A 161 18.67 -4.16 -27.10
CA ALA A 161 17.56 -5.12 -27.09
C ALA A 161 16.17 -4.45 -27.02
N ALA A 162 16.09 -3.19 -26.57
CA ALA A 162 14.85 -2.40 -26.55
C ALA A 162 14.74 -1.43 -27.74
N ARG A 163 15.75 -1.37 -28.63
CA ARG A 163 15.78 -0.44 -29.77
C ARG A 163 14.76 -0.85 -30.84
N PRO A 164 13.84 0.05 -31.26
CA PRO A 164 12.99 -0.20 -32.42
C PRO A 164 13.82 -0.43 -33.70
N LEU A 165 13.31 -1.23 -34.62
CA LEU A 165 13.98 -1.55 -35.90
C LEU A 165 14.18 -0.30 -36.77
N SER A 166 13.23 0.64 -36.73
CA SER A 166 13.35 1.95 -37.39
C SER A 166 14.34 2.90 -36.69
N GLY A 167 14.93 2.48 -35.58
CA GLY A 167 15.83 3.27 -34.76
C GLY A 167 15.12 4.01 -33.63
N TRP A 168 15.96 4.59 -32.77
CA TRP A 168 15.52 5.47 -31.69
C TRP A 168 14.91 6.76 -32.25
N VAL A 169 14.02 7.40 -31.49
CA VAL A 169 13.41 8.69 -31.85
C VAL A 169 14.41 9.84 -31.65
N ASP A 170 15.28 9.74 -30.63
CA ASP A 170 16.37 10.67 -30.32
C ASP A 170 15.89 12.11 -30.05
N MET A 171 14.96 12.26 -29.10
CA MET A 171 14.44 13.57 -28.69
C MET A 171 15.33 14.23 -27.63
N ASN A 172 15.46 15.56 -27.71
CA ASN A 172 16.15 16.35 -26.68
C ASN A 172 15.46 16.30 -25.30
N ASP A 173 14.13 16.18 -25.31
CA ASP A 173 13.34 16.02 -24.09
C ASP A 173 13.37 14.55 -23.65
N SER A 174 14.10 14.28 -22.58
CA SER A 174 14.33 12.92 -22.10
C SER A 174 13.07 12.24 -21.59
N GLU A 175 12.06 12.99 -21.12
CA GLU A 175 10.78 12.40 -20.67
C GLU A 175 9.90 12.00 -21.85
N LYS A 176 10.00 12.72 -22.97
CA LYS A 176 9.30 12.34 -24.21
C LYS A 176 10.02 11.24 -24.98
N ASP A 177 11.35 11.28 -24.99
CA ASP A 177 12.20 10.38 -25.79
C ASP A 177 11.88 8.90 -25.55
N TYR A 178 11.99 8.43 -24.30
CA TYR A 178 11.70 7.03 -23.99
C TYR A 178 10.23 6.69 -24.21
N LYS A 179 9.31 7.65 -24.02
CA LYS A 179 7.89 7.42 -24.21
C LYS A 179 7.56 7.17 -25.67
N PHE A 180 8.09 7.98 -26.59
CA PHE A 180 7.93 7.75 -28.03
C PHE A 180 8.62 6.47 -28.49
N ASN A 181 9.81 6.16 -27.95
CA ASN A 181 10.47 4.88 -28.24
C ASN A 181 9.63 3.66 -27.83
N ILE A 182 8.91 3.75 -26.71
CA ILE A 182 7.96 2.72 -26.29
C ILE A 182 6.78 2.60 -27.25
N LEU A 183 6.15 3.72 -27.65
CA LEU A 183 5.04 3.71 -28.61
C LEU A 183 5.48 3.13 -29.95
N ARG A 184 6.65 3.54 -30.45
CA ARG A 184 7.26 3.00 -31.68
C ARG A 184 7.51 1.50 -31.59
N LEU A 185 8.08 1.02 -30.48
CA LEU A 185 8.31 -0.40 -30.28
C LEU A 185 6.99 -1.18 -30.17
N HIS A 186 5.97 -0.59 -29.54
CA HIS A 186 4.63 -1.16 -29.47
C HIS A 186 4.04 -1.33 -30.87
N ASP A 187 4.01 -0.27 -31.68
CA ASP A 187 3.46 -0.30 -33.04
C ASP A 187 4.23 -1.28 -33.92
N GLN A 188 5.56 -1.36 -33.79
CA GLN A 188 6.37 -2.36 -34.50
C GLN A 188 5.94 -3.80 -34.17
N LYS A 189 5.60 -4.08 -32.91
CA LYS A 189 5.18 -5.43 -32.47
C LYS A 189 3.69 -5.70 -32.75
N HIS A 190 2.90 -4.65 -32.90
CA HIS A 190 1.45 -4.69 -33.01
C HIS A 190 0.93 -3.72 -34.10
N PRO A 191 1.35 -3.90 -35.38
CA PRO A 191 1.20 -2.89 -36.43
C PRO A 191 -0.25 -2.58 -36.82
N THR A 192 -1.19 -3.49 -36.55
CA THR A 192 -2.61 -3.33 -36.89
C THR A 192 -3.49 -3.09 -35.67
N ALA A 193 -2.94 -3.05 -34.45
CA ALA A 193 -3.73 -3.05 -33.23
C ALA A 193 -4.64 -1.82 -33.10
N VAL A 194 -4.16 -0.62 -33.47
CA VAL A 194 -5.00 0.59 -33.42
C VAL A 194 -6.12 0.49 -34.46
N LEU A 195 -5.79 0.12 -35.70
CA LEU A 195 -6.75 -0.04 -36.80
C LEU A 195 -7.85 -1.06 -36.46
N GLU A 196 -7.48 -2.22 -35.92
CA GLU A 196 -8.41 -3.31 -35.58
C GLU A 196 -9.36 -2.95 -34.44
N HIS A 197 -8.92 -2.11 -33.50
CA HIS A 197 -9.70 -1.76 -32.31
C HIS A 197 -10.27 -0.34 -32.34
N ASN A 198 -10.10 0.41 -33.43
CA ASN A 198 -10.49 1.81 -33.51
C ASN A 198 -11.99 2.03 -33.24
N ALA A 199 -12.86 1.15 -33.76
CA ALA A 199 -14.29 1.26 -33.52
C ALA A 199 -14.64 1.14 -32.02
N SER A 200 -14.00 0.21 -31.30
CA SER A 200 -14.20 0.03 -29.86
C SER A 200 -13.64 1.20 -29.06
N LEU A 201 -12.52 1.78 -29.49
CA LEU A 201 -11.93 2.96 -28.88
C LEU A 201 -12.81 4.20 -29.07
N SER A 202 -13.24 4.46 -30.31
CA SER A 202 -14.11 5.60 -30.64
C SER A 202 -15.45 5.53 -29.92
N ALA A 203 -16.03 4.33 -29.78
CA ALA A 203 -17.26 4.12 -29.00
C ALA A 203 -17.11 4.51 -27.52
N LYS A 204 -15.88 4.54 -26.99
CA LYS A 204 -15.55 4.97 -25.62
C LYS A 204 -14.93 6.36 -25.56
N GLY A 205 -14.88 7.09 -26.68
CA GLY A 205 -14.40 8.47 -26.75
C GLY A 205 -12.91 8.64 -27.07
N TRP A 206 -12.16 7.57 -27.33
CA TRP A 206 -10.76 7.66 -27.76
C TRP A 206 -10.67 7.54 -29.28
N ASN A 207 -10.09 8.55 -29.93
CA ASN A 207 -9.89 8.57 -31.37
C ASN A 207 -8.39 8.58 -31.66
N TYR A 208 -7.82 7.40 -31.92
CA TYR A 208 -6.40 7.26 -32.21
C TYR A 208 -6.16 7.19 -33.72
N ASN A 209 -4.96 7.58 -34.14
CA ASN A 209 -4.55 7.50 -35.53
C ASN A 209 -4.42 6.03 -35.94
N PRO A 210 -5.11 5.56 -37.00
CA PRO A 210 -5.00 4.18 -37.47
C PRO A 210 -3.58 3.75 -37.85
N ASP A 211 -2.68 4.69 -38.14
CA ASP A 211 -1.28 4.43 -38.44
C ASP A 211 -0.46 3.98 -37.22
N GLY A 212 -0.97 4.18 -35.99
CA GLY A 212 -0.32 3.70 -34.76
C GLY A 212 -0.37 4.67 -33.58
N LEU A 213 0.11 4.20 -32.43
CA LEU A 213 0.21 4.99 -31.20
C LEU A 213 1.23 6.12 -31.30
N GLU A 214 2.37 5.90 -31.96
CA GLU A 214 3.38 6.94 -32.17
C GLU A 214 2.79 8.12 -32.97
N ALA A 215 2.13 7.81 -34.09
CA ALA A 215 1.47 8.81 -34.93
C ALA A 215 0.35 9.56 -34.20
N THR A 216 -0.37 8.86 -33.31
CA THR A 216 -1.39 9.46 -32.43
C THR A 216 -0.79 10.51 -31.49
N ALA A 217 0.29 10.16 -30.80
CA ALA A 217 0.99 11.07 -29.89
C ALA A 217 1.66 12.25 -30.62
N GLN A 218 2.24 12.02 -31.80
CA GLN A 218 2.83 13.07 -32.64
C GLN A 218 1.78 14.09 -33.12
N ALA A 219 0.54 13.64 -33.36
CA ALA A 219 -0.58 14.52 -33.69
C ALA A 219 -1.14 15.30 -32.47
N GLY A 220 -0.50 15.16 -31.29
CA GLY A 220 -0.87 15.87 -30.06
C GLY A 220 -2.00 15.19 -29.27
N THR A 221 -2.30 13.92 -29.54
CA THR A 221 -3.25 13.13 -28.74
C THR A 221 -2.47 12.12 -27.91
N PRO A 222 -2.37 12.29 -26.58
CA PRO A 222 -1.67 11.33 -25.74
C PRO A 222 -2.42 10.01 -25.67
N VAL A 223 -1.68 8.93 -25.48
CA VAL A 223 -2.24 7.57 -25.40
C VAL A 223 -2.49 7.19 -23.93
N LEU A 224 -3.72 6.85 -23.57
CA LEU A 224 -3.99 6.17 -22.30
C LEU A 224 -3.82 4.67 -22.50
N CYS A 225 -2.82 4.03 -21.90
CA CYS A 225 -2.59 2.57 -22.09
C CYS A 225 -3.83 1.75 -21.68
N ALA A 226 -4.52 2.21 -20.63
CA ALA A 226 -5.73 1.57 -20.12
C ALA A 226 -6.93 1.65 -21.10
N SER A 227 -6.94 2.58 -22.06
CA SER A 227 -8.00 2.66 -23.08
C SER A 227 -8.15 1.35 -23.85
N CYS A 228 -7.04 0.68 -24.17
CA CYS A 228 -6.99 -0.64 -24.79
C CYS A 228 -6.85 -1.77 -23.75
N HIS A 229 -5.88 -1.63 -22.84
CA HIS A 229 -5.54 -2.69 -21.88
C HIS A 229 -6.29 -2.51 -20.56
N LYS A 230 -7.35 -3.30 -20.31
CA LYS A 230 -8.14 -3.22 -19.07
C LYS A 230 -7.25 -3.11 -17.82
N SER A 231 -7.60 -2.19 -16.92
CA SER A 231 -6.93 -2.01 -15.62
C SER A 231 -7.96 -1.90 -14.50
N ASN A 232 -7.82 -2.69 -13.45
CA ASN A 232 -8.68 -2.58 -12.27
C ASN A 232 -8.39 -1.32 -11.43
N ALA A 233 -7.27 -0.63 -11.66
CA ALA A 233 -7.01 0.70 -11.09
C ALA A 233 -7.77 1.82 -11.80
N LEU A 234 -8.26 1.57 -13.02
CA LEU A 234 -9.09 2.50 -13.79
C LEU A 234 -10.33 1.75 -14.27
N PRO A 235 -11.33 1.49 -13.40
CA PRO A 235 -12.52 0.74 -13.75
C PRO A 235 -13.24 1.31 -14.99
N GLY A 236 -13.84 0.44 -15.80
CA GLY A 236 -14.55 0.84 -17.04
C GLY A 236 -13.66 0.97 -18.29
N THR A 237 -12.34 0.92 -18.12
CA THR A 237 -11.37 0.99 -19.24
C THR A 237 -11.14 -0.37 -19.92
N GLY A 238 -10.45 -0.34 -21.06
CA GLY A 238 -10.03 -1.51 -21.84
C GLY A 238 -10.96 -1.86 -22.98
N VAL A 239 -10.49 -2.69 -23.91
CA VAL A 239 -11.29 -3.30 -24.97
C VAL A 239 -11.17 -4.83 -24.89
N ASP A 240 -12.18 -5.53 -25.41
CA ASP A 240 -12.20 -7.00 -25.38
C ASP A 240 -11.07 -7.61 -26.21
N ASN A 241 -10.70 -8.85 -25.88
CA ASN A 241 -9.64 -9.63 -26.52
C ASN A 241 -8.22 -9.01 -26.47
N ILE A 242 -8.01 -7.95 -25.69
CA ILE A 242 -6.70 -7.43 -25.34
C ILE A 242 -6.33 -7.86 -23.91
N LYS A 243 -5.08 -8.29 -23.73
CA LYS A 243 -4.56 -8.67 -22.40
C LYS A 243 -4.69 -7.47 -21.44
N PRO A 244 -5.17 -7.67 -20.20
CA PRO A 244 -5.14 -6.63 -19.17
C PRO A 244 -3.73 -6.05 -18.98
N LEU A 245 -3.64 -4.78 -18.60
CA LEU A 245 -2.38 -4.02 -18.59
C LEU A 245 -1.31 -4.70 -17.72
N THR A 246 -1.72 -5.23 -16.57
CA THR A 246 -0.82 -5.96 -15.66
C THR A 246 -0.28 -7.24 -16.31
N ALA A 247 -1.10 -8.02 -17.03
CA ALA A 247 -0.64 -9.21 -17.73
C ALA A 247 0.28 -8.86 -18.91
N ALA A 248 -0.06 -7.81 -19.66
CA ALA A 248 0.70 -7.37 -20.83
C ALA A 248 2.11 -6.89 -20.45
N ILE A 249 2.22 -5.96 -19.50
CA ILE A 249 3.50 -5.37 -19.11
C ILE A 249 4.39 -6.41 -18.42
N HIS A 250 3.91 -7.07 -17.36
CA HIS A 250 4.76 -8.00 -16.61
C HIS A 250 5.15 -9.22 -17.48
N GLY A 251 4.21 -9.76 -18.26
CA GLY A 251 4.47 -10.90 -19.13
C GLY A 251 5.52 -10.62 -20.21
N LYS A 252 5.55 -9.40 -20.76
CA LYS A 252 6.58 -8.99 -21.73
C LYS A 252 7.94 -8.74 -21.09
N HIS A 253 7.96 -8.19 -19.88
CA HIS A 253 9.22 -7.80 -19.23
C HIS A 253 9.89 -8.94 -18.45
N ALA A 254 9.19 -10.02 -18.09
CA ALA A 254 9.77 -11.11 -17.31
C ALA A 254 11.09 -11.66 -17.90
N GLY A 255 11.16 -11.83 -19.23
CA GLY A 255 12.37 -12.33 -19.91
C GLY A 255 13.47 -11.30 -20.15
N VAL A 256 13.25 -10.03 -19.85
CA VAL A 256 14.21 -8.94 -20.13
C VAL A 256 15.36 -8.98 -19.11
N ILE A 257 16.57 -8.69 -19.58
CA ILE A 257 17.78 -8.58 -18.73
C ILE A 257 17.92 -7.14 -18.27
N ASP A 258 17.95 -6.91 -16.96
CA ASP A 258 18.24 -5.60 -16.39
C ASP A 258 19.67 -5.17 -16.75
N PRO A 259 19.86 -4.02 -17.44
CA PRO A 259 21.18 -3.56 -17.86
C PRO A 259 22.12 -3.23 -16.69
N VAL A 260 21.60 -2.97 -15.49
CA VAL A 260 22.41 -2.62 -14.31
C VAL A 260 22.85 -3.87 -13.56
N THR A 261 21.94 -4.82 -13.34
CA THR A 261 22.22 -6.01 -12.53
C THR A 261 22.66 -7.22 -13.34
N ASN A 262 22.46 -7.20 -14.67
CA ASN A 262 22.67 -8.32 -15.58
C ASN A 262 21.88 -9.60 -15.19
N MET A 263 20.78 -9.41 -14.46
CA MET A 263 19.85 -10.47 -14.07
C MET A 263 18.56 -10.30 -14.85
N THR A 264 17.81 -11.40 -15.06
CA THR A 264 16.47 -11.29 -15.63
C THR A 264 15.54 -10.55 -14.67
N LEU A 265 14.58 -9.78 -15.21
CA LEU A 265 13.54 -9.16 -14.40
C LEU A 265 12.59 -10.18 -13.75
N ASN A 266 12.65 -11.46 -14.15
CA ASN A 266 11.95 -12.56 -13.48
C ASN A 266 12.71 -13.16 -12.29
N ASN A 267 13.90 -12.67 -11.94
CA ASN A 267 14.69 -13.27 -10.88
C ASN A 267 14.04 -13.06 -9.49
N SER A 268 13.91 -14.14 -8.71
CA SER A 268 13.23 -14.12 -7.41
C SER A 268 14.01 -13.43 -6.29
N THR A 269 15.34 -13.30 -6.43
CA THR A 269 16.20 -12.69 -5.39
C THR A 269 16.48 -11.21 -5.66
N ASN A 270 16.03 -10.66 -6.79
CA ASN A 270 16.31 -9.30 -7.21
C ASN A 270 15.10 -8.37 -7.01
N ARG A 271 15.05 -7.63 -5.89
CA ARG A 271 14.00 -6.62 -5.66
C ARG A 271 14.02 -5.50 -6.71
N ASN A 272 15.19 -5.16 -7.26
CA ASN A 272 15.33 -4.09 -8.25
C ASN A 272 14.61 -4.42 -9.56
N ALA A 273 14.31 -5.70 -9.81
CA ALA A 273 13.48 -6.09 -10.95
C ALA A 273 12.10 -5.43 -10.90
N CYS A 274 11.47 -5.39 -9.72
CA CYS A 274 10.19 -4.72 -9.53
C CYS A 274 10.37 -3.19 -9.47
N TYR A 275 11.43 -2.72 -8.79
CA TYR A 275 11.69 -1.29 -8.61
C TYR A 275 12.15 -0.53 -9.86
N THR A 276 12.39 -1.23 -10.96
CA THR A 276 12.64 -0.58 -12.25
C THR A 276 11.37 0.09 -12.79
N CYS A 277 10.19 -0.46 -12.49
CA CYS A 277 8.91 0.10 -12.96
C CYS A 277 8.05 0.64 -11.80
N HIS A 278 8.07 -0.05 -10.65
CA HIS A 278 7.35 0.40 -9.47
C HIS A 278 8.25 1.31 -8.63
N PRO A 279 7.73 2.39 -8.04
CA PRO A 279 8.56 3.24 -7.20
C PRO A 279 9.16 2.45 -6.03
N GLY A 280 10.42 2.69 -5.69
CA GLY A 280 11.02 1.94 -4.60
C GLY A 280 12.54 1.98 -4.50
N ALA A 281 13.24 2.36 -5.56
CA ALA A 281 14.70 2.52 -5.50
C ALA A 281 15.10 3.62 -4.51
N THR A 282 14.36 4.73 -4.49
CA THR A 282 14.53 5.81 -3.50
C THR A 282 13.30 5.99 -2.62
N THR A 283 12.09 5.84 -3.21
CA THR A 283 10.79 5.99 -2.55
C THR A 283 10.55 4.86 -1.54
N GLN A 284 11.27 3.75 -1.66
CA GLN A 284 11.14 2.59 -0.78
C GLN A 284 9.66 2.21 -0.56
N CYS A 285 8.89 1.98 -1.63
CA CYS A 285 7.46 1.66 -1.48
C CYS A 285 7.23 0.55 -0.45
N LEU A 286 8.05 -0.50 -0.49
CA LEU A 286 8.11 -1.53 0.55
C LEU A 286 9.08 -1.09 1.67
N ARG A 287 8.54 -0.31 2.62
CA ARG A 287 9.25 0.30 3.77
C ARG A 287 8.71 -0.08 5.14
N GLY A 288 7.56 -0.74 5.21
CA GLY A 288 6.97 -1.21 6.46
C GLY A 288 7.79 -2.31 7.14
N ALA A 289 7.26 -2.87 8.22
CA ALA A 289 7.88 -3.93 9.02
C ALA A 289 8.45 -5.09 8.18
N MET A 290 7.70 -5.54 7.16
CA MET A 290 8.16 -6.58 6.23
C MET A 290 9.30 -6.10 5.32
N GLY A 291 9.21 -4.87 4.85
CA GLY A 291 10.16 -4.29 3.89
C GLY A 291 11.53 -3.95 4.49
N LYS A 292 11.54 -3.54 5.76
CA LYS A 292 12.76 -3.16 6.50
C LYS A 292 13.49 -4.33 7.15
N ALA A 293 12.86 -5.50 7.26
CA ALA A 293 13.45 -6.66 7.92
C ALA A 293 14.74 -7.09 7.21
N LYS A 294 15.82 -7.25 7.97
CA LYS A 294 17.15 -7.63 7.47
C LYS A 294 17.60 -8.99 8.01
N ASN A 295 18.39 -9.70 7.21
CA ASN A 295 19.19 -10.82 7.68
C ASN A 295 20.43 -10.31 8.43
N ALA A 296 21.16 -11.21 9.10
CA ALA A 296 22.37 -10.86 9.85
C ALA A 296 23.48 -10.24 8.97
N ASP A 297 23.49 -10.55 7.68
CA ASP A 297 24.41 -10.02 6.68
C ASP A 297 23.97 -8.65 6.09
N GLY A 298 22.85 -8.08 6.57
CA GLY A 298 22.30 -6.81 6.11
C GLY A 298 21.43 -6.89 4.83
N THR A 299 21.30 -8.06 4.21
CA THR A 299 20.39 -8.27 3.08
C THR A 299 18.92 -8.19 3.52
N ASN A 300 18.00 -7.89 2.60
CA ASN A 300 16.57 -7.89 2.93
C ASN A 300 16.11 -9.33 3.22
N LYS A 301 15.41 -9.51 4.35
CA LYS A 301 14.86 -10.81 4.76
C LYS A 301 13.69 -11.27 3.88
N MET A 302 12.99 -10.32 3.27
CA MET A 302 11.85 -10.56 2.38
C MET A 302 12.02 -9.71 1.12
N GLN A 303 11.51 -10.15 -0.02
CA GLN A 303 11.47 -9.39 -1.28
C GLN A 303 10.01 -9.12 -1.70
N CYS A 304 9.79 -8.32 -2.74
CA CYS A 304 8.45 -8.20 -3.34
C CYS A 304 7.93 -9.59 -3.76
N GLN A 305 8.82 -10.41 -4.31
CA GLN A 305 8.56 -11.76 -4.76
C GLN A 305 8.15 -12.71 -3.63
N SER A 306 8.63 -12.48 -2.40
CA SER A 306 8.23 -13.27 -1.23
C SER A 306 6.72 -13.20 -0.97
N CYS A 307 6.05 -12.14 -1.44
CA CYS A 307 4.61 -11.97 -1.30
C CYS A 307 3.85 -12.17 -2.62
N HIS A 308 4.38 -11.66 -3.73
CA HIS A 308 3.66 -11.60 -5.02
C HIS A 308 4.10 -12.68 -6.03
N GLY A 309 5.18 -13.41 -5.77
CA GLY A 309 5.86 -14.24 -6.77
C GLY A 309 6.72 -13.40 -7.74
N VAL A 310 7.33 -14.07 -8.72
CA VAL A 310 8.17 -13.39 -9.73
C VAL A 310 7.34 -12.66 -10.79
N MET A 311 8.00 -11.85 -11.63
CA MET A 311 7.35 -11.04 -12.67
C MET A 311 6.36 -11.84 -13.55
N SER A 312 6.71 -13.08 -13.93
CA SER A 312 5.84 -13.95 -14.72
C SER A 312 4.58 -14.41 -13.96
N ALA A 313 4.66 -14.59 -12.64
CA ALA A 313 3.50 -14.90 -11.81
C ALA A 313 2.56 -13.69 -11.71
N VAL A 314 3.14 -12.51 -11.48
CA VAL A 314 2.41 -11.22 -11.44
C VAL A 314 1.72 -10.93 -12.79
N GLY A 315 2.34 -11.36 -13.89
CA GLY A 315 1.81 -11.25 -15.26
C GLY A 315 0.95 -12.43 -15.74
N SER A 316 0.59 -13.38 -14.87
CA SER A 316 -0.25 -14.51 -15.24
C SER A 316 -1.63 -14.07 -15.75
N SER A 317 -2.16 -14.78 -16.75
CA SER A 317 -3.54 -14.55 -17.24
C SER A 317 -4.61 -14.96 -16.22
N THR A 318 -4.25 -15.75 -15.20
CA THR A 318 -5.15 -16.17 -14.12
C THR A 318 -5.16 -15.19 -12.94
N ARG A 319 -4.39 -14.11 -13.01
CA ARG A 319 -4.28 -13.11 -11.94
C ARG A 319 -4.97 -11.82 -12.35
N GLU A 320 -5.89 -11.36 -11.51
CA GLU A 320 -6.53 -10.06 -11.64
C GLU A 320 -5.74 -9.02 -10.85
N GLY A 321 -4.90 -8.24 -11.54
CA GLY A 321 -4.09 -7.20 -10.89
C GLY A 321 -4.94 -6.22 -10.08
N TRP A 322 -4.40 -5.73 -8.96
CA TRP A 322 -5.08 -4.88 -7.96
C TRP A 322 -6.17 -5.57 -7.12
N LEU A 323 -6.61 -6.78 -7.51
CA LEU A 323 -7.65 -7.53 -6.79
C LEU A 323 -7.08 -8.82 -6.17
N ASP A 324 -6.16 -9.49 -6.86
CA ASP A 324 -5.42 -10.66 -6.36
C ASP A 324 -4.12 -10.23 -5.70
N GLU A 325 -4.26 -9.77 -4.46
CA GLU A 325 -3.15 -9.31 -3.63
C GLU A 325 -2.84 -10.26 -2.47
N PRO A 326 -1.60 -10.25 -1.95
CA PRO A 326 -1.21 -11.11 -0.85
C PRO A 326 -2.07 -10.87 0.40
N ASN A 327 -2.35 -11.94 1.11
CA ASN A 327 -3.12 -11.90 2.35
C ASN A 327 -2.21 -12.18 3.57
N CYS A 328 -2.57 -11.64 4.73
CA CYS A 328 -1.76 -11.67 5.93
C CYS A 328 -1.55 -13.10 6.45
N GLN A 329 -2.61 -13.91 6.41
CA GLN A 329 -2.66 -15.28 6.89
C GLN A 329 -1.77 -16.25 6.11
N SER A 330 -1.33 -15.89 4.90
CA SER A 330 -0.30 -16.64 4.16
C SER A 330 1.06 -16.66 4.88
N CYS A 331 1.34 -15.66 5.72
CA CYS A 331 2.55 -15.60 6.55
C CYS A 331 2.27 -15.71 8.06
N HIS A 332 1.13 -15.20 8.51
CA HIS A 332 0.77 -15.09 9.92
C HIS A 332 -0.28 -16.14 10.28
N GLN A 333 0.14 -17.30 10.78
CA GLN A 333 -0.77 -18.37 11.14
C GLN A 333 -0.15 -19.31 12.18
N ASN A 334 -0.98 -19.91 13.02
CA ASN A 334 -0.62 -20.89 14.05
C ASN A 334 0.49 -20.39 15.00
N GLY A 335 0.44 -19.11 15.35
CA GLY A 335 1.46 -18.47 16.18
C GLY A 335 2.82 -18.35 15.49
N GLN A 336 2.92 -18.59 14.19
CA GLN A 336 4.16 -18.47 13.41
C GLN A 336 4.13 -17.25 12.49
N ARG A 337 5.32 -16.80 12.07
CA ARG A 337 5.51 -15.74 11.07
C ARG A 337 6.49 -16.22 9.99
N TYR A 338 5.97 -16.62 8.84
CA TYR A 338 6.79 -16.99 7.68
C TYR A 338 7.33 -15.73 6.98
N THR A 339 8.45 -15.88 6.28
CA THR A 339 9.05 -14.83 5.46
C THR A 339 8.56 -14.86 4.01
N GLU A 340 7.83 -15.91 3.62
CA GLU A 340 7.32 -16.08 2.26
C GLU A 340 5.85 -16.50 2.32
N ALA A 341 5.01 -15.66 1.70
CA ALA A 341 3.59 -15.89 1.55
C ALA A 341 3.33 -16.86 0.40
N VAL A 342 4.19 -16.90 -0.62
CA VAL A 342 4.05 -17.82 -1.75
C VAL A 342 4.76 -19.14 -1.50
N THR A 343 4.12 -20.25 -1.86
CA THR A 343 4.73 -21.59 -1.85
C THR A 343 5.39 -21.94 -3.18
N SER A 344 5.02 -21.25 -4.25
CA SER A 344 5.64 -21.33 -5.57
C SER A 344 5.88 -19.93 -6.13
N MET A 345 7.15 -19.53 -6.24
CA MET A 345 7.54 -18.22 -6.76
C MET A 345 7.10 -18.02 -8.21
N SER A 346 7.20 -19.06 -9.05
CA SER A 346 6.88 -19.01 -10.48
C SER A 346 5.39 -18.91 -10.77
N LEU A 347 4.56 -19.48 -9.90
CA LEU A 347 3.10 -19.44 -10.01
C LEU A 347 2.47 -18.32 -9.17
N GLY A 348 3.18 -17.79 -8.17
CA GLY A 348 2.64 -16.82 -7.22
C GLY A 348 1.59 -17.43 -6.28
N THR A 349 1.55 -18.76 -6.15
CA THR A 349 0.55 -19.45 -5.32
C THR A 349 0.77 -19.11 -3.85
N LEU A 350 -0.21 -18.48 -3.22
CA LEU A 350 -0.21 -18.17 -1.80
C LEU A 350 -0.28 -19.46 -0.96
N ARG A 351 0.37 -19.43 0.19
CA ARG A 351 0.27 -20.46 1.23
C ARG A 351 -1.16 -20.52 1.74
N GLU A 352 -1.66 -21.74 1.88
CA GLU A 352 -2.99 -21.96 2.45
C GLU A 352 -3.08 -21.39 3.88
N ALA A 353 -4.24 -20.81 4.17
CA ALA A 353 -4.55 -20.25 5.47
C ALA A 353 -5.15 -21.33 6.39
N LEU A 354 -4.41 -21.76 7.40
CA LEU A 354 -4.92 -22.70 8.42
C LEU A 354 -5.48 -21.98 9.65
N ASP A 355 -5.30 -20.67 9.72
CA ASP A 355 -5.62 -19.83 10.88
C ASP A 355 -6.19 -18.50 10.41
N THR A 356 -7.39 -18.18 10.86
CA THR A 356 -8.12 -16.97 10.47
C THR A 356 -7.95 -15.81 11.43
N ARG A 357 -7.20 -15.96 12.54
CA ARG A 357 -6.99 -14.86 13.52
C ARG A 357 -6.39 -13.60 12.89
N PHE A 358 -5.57 -13.78 11.87
CA PHE A 358 -4.92 -12.69 11.13
C PHE A 358 -5.46 -12.53 9.71
N ALA A 359 -6.58 -13.19 9.39
CA ALA A 359 -7.06 -13.20 8.02
C ALA A 359 -7.60 -11.83 7.62
N THR A 360 -7.31 -11.44 6.38
CA THR A 360 -8.12 -10.42 5.71
C THR A 360 -9.57 -10.88 5.66
N LYS A 361 -10.51 -9.93 5.67
CA LYS A 361 -11.94 -10.23 5.63
C LYS A 361 -12.25 -10.88 4.27
N PRO A 362 -12.83 -12.10 4.24
CA PRO A 362 -13.25 -12.72 2.99
C PRO A 362 -14.25 -11.85 2.23
N ASP A 363 -14.27 -12.01 0.90
CA ASP A 363 -15.24 -11.37 0.00
C ASP A 363 -15.34 -9.83 0.17
N THR A 364 -14.23 -9.20 0.51
CA THR A 364 -14.10 -7.78 0.80
C THR A 364 -13.00 -7.16 -0.07
N PRO A 365 -13.34 -6.22 -0.98
CA PRO A 365 -14.61 -5.50 -1.09
C PRO A 365 -15.67 -6.22 -1.94
N MET A 366 -15.35 -7.36 -2.54
CA MET A 366 -16.24 -8.10 -3.42
C MET A 366 -15.99 -9.61 -3.34
N ALA A 367 -16.98 -10.40 -3.78
CA ALA A 367 -16.92 -11.85 -3.79
C ALA A 367 -15.63 -12.39 -4.43
N GLY A 368 -14.98 -13.33 -3.74
CA GLY A 368 -13.74 -13.96 -4.14
C GLY A 368 -12.47 -13.16 -3.87
N LYS A 369 -12.55 -11.92 -3.36
CA LYS A 369 -11.40 -11.06 -3.07
C LYS A 369 -11.30 -10.74 -1.57
N SER A 370 -10.10 -10.68 -1.02
CA SER A 370 -9.87 -10.45 0.42
C SER A 370 -8.74 -9.45 0.63
N LEU A 371 -9.01 -8.18 0.36
CA LEU A 371 -8.00 -7.12 0.31
C LEU A 371 -7.78 -6.49 1.69
N TYR A 372 -6.51 -6.37 2.08
CA TYR A 372 -6.09 -5.72 3.33
C TYR A 372 -6.66 -4.30 3.49
N ARG A 373 -6.63 -3.49 2.41
CA ARG A 373 -7.04 -2.08 2.44
C ARG A 373 -8.54 -1.84 2.68
N TYR A 374 -9.36 -2.89 2.64
CA TYR A 374 -10.79 -2.84 2.95
C TYR A 374 -11.16 -3.75 4.12
N SER A 375 -10.19 -4.48 4.67
CA SER A 375 -10.44 -5.42 5.76
C SER A 375 -10.55 -4.68 7.09
N THR A 376 -11.42 -5.19 7.95
CA THR A 376 -11.65 -4.68 9.30
C THR A 376 -11.37 -5.74 10.34
N GLY A 377 -11.05 -5.31 11.56
CA GLY A 377 -10.77 -6.18 12.70
C GLY A 377 -11.54 -5.75 13.95
N HIS A 378 -10.82 -5.58 15.05
CA HIS A 378 -11.38 -5.23 16.35
C HIS A 378 -12.20 -3.93 16.28
N GLY A 379 -13.45 -3.98 16.75
CA GLY A 379 -14.36 -2.83 16.73
C GLY A 379 -14.65 -2.29 15.33
N GLU A 380 -14.58 -3.12 14.28
CA GLU A 380 -14.76 -2.72 12.87
C GLU A 380 -13.75 -1.65 12.40
N LEU A 381 -12.62 -1.50 13.10
CA LEU A 381 -11.53 -0.68 12.61
C LEU A 381 -10.86 -1.32 11.41
N GLN A 382 -10.55 -0.50 10.42
CA GLN A 382 -9.72 -0.83 9.28
C GLN A 382 -8.37 -1.37 9.75
N CYS A 383 -7.87 -2.44 9.11
CA CYS A 383 -6.55 -2.98 9.45
C CYS A 383 -5.46 -1.91 9.37
N SER A 384 -5.55 -1.00 8.38
CA SER A 384 -4.62 0.13 8.20
C SER A 384 -4.67 1.17 9.31
N ALA A 385 -5.76 1.28 10.07
CA ALA A 385 -5.84 2.19 11.22
C ALA A 385 -4.90 1.76 12.35
N CYS A 386 -4.72 0.45 12.55
CA CYS A 386 -3.81 -0.09 13.58
C CYS A 386 -2.41 -0.38 13.03
N HIS A 387 -2.33 -0.92 11.82
CA HIS A 387 -1.08 -1.42 11.26
C HIS A 387 -0.41 -0.45 10.28
N GLY A 388 -1.08 0.60 9.79
CA GLY A 388 -0.59 1.48 8.74
C GLY A 388 -0.92 1.01 7.32
N SER A 389 -0.61 1.81 6.32
CA SER A 389 -0.95 1.52 4.91
C SER A 389 -0.19 0.32 4.35
N THR A 390 -0.72 -0.31 3.29
CA THR A 390 -0.04 -1.39 2.56
C THR A 390 1.38 -0.97 2.18
N HIS A 391 2.33 -1.89 2.34
CA HIS A 391 3.77 -1.67 2.15
C HIS A 391 4.45 -0.67 3.10
N ALA A 392 3.70 0.05 3.93
CA ALA A 392 4.18 0.99 4.94
C ALA A 392 3.75 0.59 6.37
N ILE A 393 3.38 -0.68 6.58
CA ILE A 393 2.91 -1.14 7.89
C ILE A 393 3.95 -0.90 9.00
N TYR A 394 3.48 -0.62 10.21
CA TYR A 394 4.33 -0.20 11.31
C TYR A 394 5.15 -1.34 11.93
N PRO A 395 6.35 -1.04 12.46
CA PRO A 395 7.05 0.23 12.31
C PRO A 395 7.65 0.37 10.91
N SER A 396 7.46 1.52 10.28
CA SER A 396 8.07 1.85 8.98
C SER A 396 9.55 2.19 9.13
N ALA A 397 10.32 2.04 8.05
CA ALA A 397 11.67 2.58 7.93
C ALA A 397 11.68 4.11 7.76
N LYS A 398 10.55 4.71 7.35
CA LYS A 398 10.41 6.16 7.21
C LYS A 398 9.77 6.75 8.47
N PRO A 399 10.42 7.72 9.14
CA PRO A 399 9.88 8.34 10.34
C PRO A 399 8.50 8.96 10.15
N GLU A 400 8.24 9.53 8.97
CA GLU A 400 6.98 10.19 8.60
C GLU A 400 5.77 9.28 8.81
N ASP A 401 5.86 8.00 8.39
CA ASP A 401 4.74 7.06 8.55
C ASP A 401 4.48 6.75 10.04
N ASN A 402 5.53 6.76 10.88
CA ASN A 402 5.41 6.34 12.29
C ASN A 402 4.76 7.40 13.18
N ILE A 403 4.61 8.65 12.72
CA ILE A 403 4.13 9.77 13.54
C ILE A 403 2.74 9.49 14.12
N GLN A 404 1.80 9.02 13.30
CA GLN A 404 0.45 8.64 13.76
C GLN A 404 0.51 7.59 14.88
N SER A 405 1.31 6.54 14.69
CA SER A 405 1.44 5.48 15.71
C SER A 405 2.02 6.03 17.02
N ILE A 406 3.05 6.87 16.94
CA ILE A 406 3.69 7.49 18.12
C ILE A 406 2.69 8.40 18.85
N GLN A 407 1.93 9.21 18.12
CA GLN A 407 0.91 10.08 18.73
C GLN A 407 -0.19 9.27 19.43
N ALA A 408 -0.58 8.12 18.87
CA ALA A 408 -1.65 7.30 19.42
C ALA A 408 -1.26 6.52 20.69
N GLN A 409 -0.02 6.00 20.76
CA GLN A 409 0.40 5.07 21.82
C GLN A 409 1.73 5.40 22.50
N GLY A 410 2.42 6.46 22.09
CA GLY A 410 3.71 6.89 22.68
C GLY A 410 4.96 6.20 22.11
N HIS A 411 4.82 5.28 21.16
CA HIS A 411 5.95 4.64 20.48
C HIS A 411 5.62 4.24 19.04
N ALA A 412 6.66 4.06 18.22
CA ALA A 412 6.50 3.55 16.86
C ALA A 412 6.14 2.05 16.90
N GLY A 413 5.19 1.63 16.05
CA GLY A 413 4.77 0.24 15.97
C GLY A 413 3.31 0.11 15.59
N THR A 414 2.86 -1.13 15.36
CA THR A 414 1.40 -1.39 15.26
C THR A 414 0.74 -0.87 16.53
N ILE A 415 -0.41 -0.20 16.41
CA ILE A 415 -1.15 0.32 17.57
C ILE A 415 -1.66 -0.86 18.39
N GLY A 416 -1.09 -1.06 19.57
CA GLY A 416 -1.43 -2.17 20.46
C GLY A 416 -1.60 -1.80 21.93
N GLU A 417 -1.29 -0.56 22.33
CA GLU A 417 -1.67 -0.06 23.65
C GLU A 417 -3.18 0.22 23.68
N CYS A 418 -3.94 -0.60 24.41
CA CYS A 418 -5.40 -0.54 24.42
C CYS A 418 -5.93 0.83 24.89
N THR A 419 -5.16 1.54 25.70
CA THR A 419 -5.45 2.91 26.17
C THR A 419 -5.43 3.97 25.06
N ALA A 420 -4.94 3.63 23.86
CA ALA A 420 -5.09 4.46 22.68
C ALA A 420 -6.58 4.74 22.38
N CYS A 421 -7.47 3.77 22.64
CA CYS A 421 -8.91 3.88 22.40
C CYS A 421 -9.75 3.74 23.66
N HIS A 422 -9.34 2.89 24.62
CA HIS A 422 -10.12 2.62 25.83
C HIS A 422 -9.75 3.56 26.97
N THR A 423 -10.72 4.27 27.54
CA THR A 423 -10.51 5.09 28.75
C THR A 423 -10.22 4.23 29.98
N THR A 424 -10.76 3.02 30.00
CA THR A 424 -10.43 1.94 30.93
C THR A 424 -10.41 0.65 30.13
N VAL A 425 -9.28 -0.07 30.15
CA VAL A 425 -9.12 -1.30 29.37
C VAL A 425 -10.00 -2.40 29.98
N PRO A 426 -10.95 -2.97 29.21
CA PRO A 426 -11.77 -4.07 29.71
C PRO A 426 -10.92 -5.29 30.07
N MET A 427 -11.29 -5.98 31.15
CA MET A 427 -10.68 -7.26 31.53
C MET A 427 -11.33 -8.38 30.71
N THR A 428 -10.58 -9.02 29.82
CA THR A 428 -11.06 -10.04 28.89
C THR A 428 -9.97 -11.06 28.58
N THR A 429 -10.37 -12.29 28.29
CA THR A 429 -9.49 -13.39 27.87
C THR A 429 -9.27 -13.44 26.36
N SER A 430 -10.12 -12.77 25.57
CA SER A 430 -10.09 -12.85 24.10
C SER A 430 -10.77 -11.69 23.36
N GLY A 431 -11.22 -10.65 24.06
CA GLY A 431 -11.99 -9.54 23.47
C GLY A 431 -11.15 -8.51 22.69
N GLY A 432 -9.82 -8.60 22.74
CA GLY A 432 -8.92 -7.72 22.01
C GLY A 432 -8.73 -8.13 20.54
N PRO A 433 -7.93 -7.35 19.79
CA PRO A 433 -7.58 -7.69 18.41
C PRO A 433 -6.95 -9.08 18.31
N HIS A 434 -7.27 -9.82 17.24
CA HIS A 434 -6.77 -11.16 16.99
C HIS A 434 -7.02 -12.18 18.13
N GLY A 435 -8.04 -11.94 18.97
CA GLY A 435 -8.33 -12.78 20.12
C GLY A 435 -7.41 -12.53 21.32
N MET A 436 -6.73 -11.38 21.36
CA MET A 436 -5.86 -11.02 22.49
C MET A 436 -6.67 -10.81 23.77
N HIS A 437 -6.09 -11.26 24.88
CA HIS A 437 -6.55 -10.90 26.21
C HIS A 437 -6.08 -9.48 26.60
N THR A 438 -6.58 -8.99 27.73
CA THR A 438 -6.10 -7.74 28.33
C THR A 438 -4.61 -7.78 28.61
N VAL A 439 -3.87 -6.74 28.23
CA VAL A 439 -2.44 -6.62 28.53
C VAL A 439 -2.25 -5.68 29.73
N GLY A 440 -1.58 -6.16 30.78
CA GLY A 440 -1.28 -5.33 31.95
C GLY A 440 -1.26 -6.10 33.26
N GLN A 441 -0.97 -5.38 34.35
CA GLN A 441 -0.92 -5.95 35.71
C GLN A 441 -2.24 -6.62 36.12
N ALA A 442 -3.38 -6.06 35.73
CA ALA A 442 -4.70 -6.64 36.01
C ALA A 442 -4.84 -8.06 35.45
N TRP A 443 -4.30 -8.31 34.25
CA TRP A 443 -4.26 -9.65 33.66
C TRP A 443 -3.33 -10.58 34.44
N VAL A 444 -2.11 -10.13 34.74
CA VAL A 444 -1.14 -10.91 35.54
C VAL A 444 -1.75 -11.36 36.86
N SER A 445 -2.50 -10.49 37.53
CA SER A 445 -3.15 -10.80 38.81
C SER A 445 -4.38 -11.72 38.72
N ALA A 446 -5.00 -11.88 37.54
CA ALA A 446 -6.28 -12.57 37.39
C ALA A 446 -6.22 -13.83 36.51
N HIS A 447 -5.20 -13.98 35.66
CA HIS A 447 -5.15 -15.06 34.66
C HIS A 447 -5.04 -16.47 35.25
N GLY A 448 -4.57 -16.62 36.49
CA GLY A 448 -4.55 -17.90 37.20
C GLY A 448 -5.94 -18.55 37.25
N GLY A 449 -6.98 -17.76 37.58
CA GLY A 449 -8.36 -18.24 37.57
C GLY A 449 -8.84 -18.64 36.17
N VAL A 450 -8.36 -18.01 35.11
CA VAL A 450 -8.68 -18.41 33.72
C VAL A 450 -8.13 -19.80 33.42
N VAL A 451 -6.90 -20.07 33.85
CA VAL A 451 -6.26 -21.39 33.67
C VAL A 451 -6.92 -22.45 34.54
N GLU A 452 -7.27 -22.13 35.79
CA GLU A 452 -7.95 -23.06 36.71
C GLU A 452 -9.31 -23.54 36.16
N HIS A 453 -10.09 -22.64 35.56
CA HIS A 453 -11.45 -22.95 35.10
C HIS A 453 -11.50 -23.42 33.64
N GLY A 454 -10.63 -22.90 32.78
CA GLY A 454 -10.65 -23.13 31.33
C GLY A 454 -9.48 -23.97 30.79
N GLY A 455 -8.50 -24.28 31.63
CA GLY A 455 -7.25 -24.91 31.22
C GLY A 455 -6.29 -23.96 30.50
N SER A 456 -5.04 -24.38 30.34
CA SER A 456 -4.00 -23.58 29.68
C SER A 456 -4.03 -23.68 28.15
N SER A 457 -4.70 -24.69 27.59
CA SER A 457 -4.67 -24.98 26.15
C SER A 457 -5.08 -23.81 25.25
N SER A 458 -6.02 -22.96 25.70
CA SER A 458 -6.46 -21.77 24.96
C SER A 458 -5.34 -20.74 24.75
N CYS A 459 -4.32 -20.73 25.61
CA CYS A 459 -3.20 -19.80 25.51
C CYS A 459 -2.20 -20.18 24.41
N THR A 460 -2.19 -21.44 23.96
CA THR A 460 -1.20 -21.95 22.99
C THR A 460 -1.26 -21.26 21.64
N ALA A 461 -2.43 -20.76 21.25
CA ALA A 461 -2.62 -20.00 20.01
C ALA A 461 -1.78 -18.71 19.97
N CYS A 462 -1.51 -18.11 21.13
CA CYS A 462 -0.81 -16.83 21.25
C CYS A 462 0.58 -16.95 21.89
N HIS A 463 0.76 -17.92 22.79
CA HIS A 463 1.98 -18.15 23.56
C HIS A 463 2.78 -19.38 23.09
N GLY A 464 2.39 -19.98 21.96
CA GLY A 464 3.05 -21.15 21.39
C GLY A 464 2.54 -22.47 21.97
N SER A 465 2.61 -23.54 21.19
CA SER A 465 2.18 -24.89 21.60
C SER A 465 2.98 -25.47 22.76
N ASP A 466 4.19 -24.94 23.00
CA ASP A 466 5.08 -25.31 24.10
C ASP A 466 5.02 -24.32 25.28
N TYR A 467 4.15 -23.29 25.20
CA TYR A 467 4.00 -22.24 26.20
C TYR A 467 5.26 -21.39 26.44
N ARG A 468 6.24 -21.44 25.52
CA ARG A 468 7.53 -20.72 25.63
C ARG A 468 7.51 -19.34 24.97
N GLY A 469 6.31 -18.85 24.65
CA GLY A 469 6.09 -17.58 23.98
C GLY A 469 6.20 -17.72 22.46
N ALA A 470 5.43 -16.90 21.77
CA ALA A 470 5.40 -16.84 20.32
C ALA A 470 5.40 -15.38 19.86
N PRO A 471 5.59 -15.08 18.57
CA PRO A 471 5.53 -13.71 18.05
C PRO A 471 4.29 -12.90 18.46
N LEU A 472 3.15 -13.53 18.78
CA LEU A 472 1.96 -12.83 19.25
C LEU A 472 2.03 -12.43 20.74
N SER A 473 2.84 -13.13 21.55
CA SER A 473 3.07 -12.78 22.96
C SER A 473 4.25 -11.81 23.16
N GLU A 474 4.78 -11.24 22.08
CA GLU A 474 5.83 -10.22 22.12
C GLU A 474 5.32 -8.94 22.79
N THR A 475 6.03 -8.46 23.80
CA THR A 475 5.77 -7.14 24.39
C THR A 475 6.09 -6.03 23.38
N MET A 476 5.17 -5.10 23.14
CA MET A 476 5.43 -3.97 22.23
C MET A 476 6.35 -2.90 22.85
N THR A 477 6.33 -2.80 24.17
CA THR A 477 7.10 -1.88 25.00
C THR A 477 7.77 -2.64 26.14
N ALA A 478 8.76 -2.04 26.79
CA ALA A 478 9.28 -2.61 28.03
C ALA A 478 8.17 -2.59 29.10
N ARG A 479 7.99 -3.71 29.81
CA ARG A 479 6.94 -3.86 30.82
C ARG A 479 7.50 -4.44 32.10
N THR A 480 6.98 -3.97 33.23
CA THR A 480 7.29 -4.50 34.55
C THR A 480 5.99 -4.94 35.22
N PHE A 481 5.99 -6.16 35.75
CA PHE A 481 4.87 -6.77 36.43
C PHE A 481 5.27 -7.25 37.81
N ASN A 482 4.35 -7.12 38.76
CA ASN A 482 4.46 -7.71 40.07
C ASN A 482 3.78 -9.08 40.05
N THR A 483 4.53 -10.10 40.45
CA THR A 483 4.06 -11.49 40.59
C THR A 483 4.22 -11.92 42.04
N GLU A 484 3.63 -13.05 42.42
CA GLU A 484 3.79 -13.63 43.76
C GLU A 484 5.25 -14.05 44.06
N TRP A 485 6.07 -14.25 43.03
CA TRP A 485 7.51 -14.55 43.14
C TRP A 485 8.41 -13.32 42.95
N GLY A 486 7.83 -12.11 43.03
CA GLY A 486 8.54 -10.84 42.91
C GLY A 486 8.30 -10.12 41.58
N THR A 487 9.04 -9.03 41.40
CA THR A 487 8.91 -8.16 40.22
C THR A 487 9.65 -8.75 39.02
N LYS A 488 8.97 -8.83 37.88
CA LYS A 488 9.51 -9.29 36.59
C LYS A 488 9.50 -8.14 35.60
N THR A 489 10.62 -7.93 34.91
CA THR A 489 10.75 -6.89 33.89
C THR A 489 11.12 -7.53 32.56
N PHE A 490 10.36 -7.19 31.52
CA PHE A 490 10.53 -7.68 30.17
C PHE A 490 10.88 -6.52 29.25
N PRO A 491 11.97 -6.62 28.46
CA PRO A 491 12.25 -5.62 27.42
C PRO A 491 11.19 -5.70 26.32
N ALA A 492 11.11 -4.67 25.47
CA ALA A 492 10.30 -4.74 24.26
C ALA A 492 10.79 -5.87 23.34
N GLY A 493 9.86 -6.59 22.71
CA GLY A 493 10.10 -7.76 21.87
C GLY A 493 10.26 -9.08 22.63
N HIS A 494 10.18 -9.07 23.96
CA HIS A 494 10.21 -10.31 24.75
C HIS A 494 8.93 -11.11 24.51
N LYS A 495 9.07 -12.37 24.10
CA LYS A 495 7.95 -13.30 23.93
C LYS A 495 7.55 -13.84 25.29
N VAL A 496 6.50 -13.27 25.88
CA VAL A 496 6.03 -13.67 27.21
C VAL A 496 5.59 -15.13 27.18
N SER A 497 6.06 -15.90 28.16
CA SER A 497 5.87 -17.33 28.31
C SER A 497 5.39 -17.69 29.72
N CYS A 498 4.79 -18.86 29.88
CA CYS A 498 4.44 -19.35 31.23
C CYS A 498 5.70 -19.54 32.09
N TYR A 499 6.81 -19.93 31.47
CA TYR A 499 8.10 -20.20 32.12
C TYR A 499 8.84 -18.95 32.63
N ASP A 500 8.39 -17.74 32.25
CA ASP A 500 8.99 -16.50 32.77
C ASP A 500 8.66 -16.28 34.26
N CYS A 501 7.50 -16.78 34.69
CA CYS A 501 6.96 -16.59 36.03
C CYS A 501 6.71 -17.91 36.76
N HIS A 502 6.36 -18.99 36.05
CA HIS A 502 5.97 -20.29 36.59
C HIS A 502 6.93 -21.40 36.14
N ASN A 503 6.79 -22.61 36.67
CA ASN A 503 7.52 -23.80 36.21
C ASN A 503 6.79 -24.55 35.07
N GLY A 504 5.94 -23.85 34.31
CA GLY A 504 5.16 -24.39 33.20
C GLY A 504 3.71 -23.92 33.19
N PRO A 505 2.87 -24.52 32.34
CA PRO A 505 1.47 -24.14 32.19
C PRO A 505 0.53 -24.82 33.21
N ASN A 506 1.05 -25.73 34.04
CA ASN A 506 0.32 -26.43 35.09
C ASN A 506 0.56 -25.71 36.43
N ILE A 507 -0.38 -25.84 37.36
CA ILE A 507 -0.46 -25.07 38.60
C ILE A 507 0.59 -25.53 39.67
N ASP A 508 1.58 -26.34 39.27
CA ASP A 508 2.57 -26.96 40.18
C ASP A 508 4.01 -26.42 39.98
#